data_AF-A0A1H3PBA5-F1
#
_entry.id   AF-A0A1H3PBA5-F1
#
_cell.length_a   1.000
_cell.length_b   1.000
_cell.length_c   1.000
_cell.angle_alpha   90.00
_cell.angle_beta   90.00
_cell.angle_gamma   90.00
#
_symmetry.space_group_name_H-M   'P 1'
#
loop_
_entity.id
_entity.type
_entity.pdbx_description
1 polymer ?
#
loop_
_entity_poly.entity_id
_entity_poly.type
_entity_poly.pdbx_seq_one_letter_code
_entity_poly.pdbx_strand_id
1 'polypeptide(L)'
;MAVLADSANASKAARAAGVARSWAYECRDTDPSFAQEWDEALEIAADKLEEQAWARANFEGVQYKFDKAGNPLLHPVTGEPYFERVGSDAVLMALLKAHRPEKFKDRQEVTGKDGAPLLPPTDTSKLSREELLSLLSIRRKMQPGEGATE
;
A
#
# COMPACT_ATOMS: atom_id res chain seq x y z
N MET A 1 14.65 7.92 14.41
CA MET A 1 14.10 6.86 13.53
C MET A 1 13.48 5.65 14.23
N ALA A 2 13.90 5.25 15.45
CA ALA A 2 13.42 4.01 16.09
C ALA A 2 11.88 3.79 16.15
N VAL A 3 11.10 4.82 16.50
CA VAL A 3 9.62 4.71 16.56
C VAL A 3 9.00 4.53 15.18
N LEU A 4 9.60 5.10 14.14
CA LEU A 4 9.19 4.88 12.76
C LEU A 4 9.50 3.44 12.35
N ALA A 5 10.71 2.94 12.67
CA ALA A 5 11.12 1.56 12.43
C ALA A 5 10.31 0.51 13.19
N ASP A 6 9.58 0.91 14.22
CA ASP A 6 8.73 0.01 14.99
C ASP A 6 7.26 0.00 14.51
N SER A 7 6.78 1.10 13.92
CA SER A 7 5.35 1.29 13.72
C SER A 7 4.93 1.78 12.33
N ALA A 8 5.90 2.14 11.48
CA ALA A 8 5.71 2.81 10.20
C ALA A 8 4.77 4.05 10.28
N ASN A 9 4.62 4.65 11.47
CA ASN A 9 3.70 5.75 11.71
C ASN A 9 4.46 7.05 11.95
N ALA A 10 4.57 7.86 10.89
CA ALA A 10 5.24 9.15 10.93
C ALA A 10 4.67 10.11 11.99
N SER A 11 3.36 10.11 12.22
CA SER A 11 2.72 10.95 13.24
C SER A 11 3.13 10.53 14.66
N LYS A 12 3.18 9.22 14.92
CA LYS A 12 3.62 8.65 16.20
C LYS A 12 5.11 8.92 16.43
N ALA A 13 5.92 8.72 15.40
CA ALA A 13 7.36 9.00 15.45
C ALA A 13 7.66 10.48 15.70
N ALA A 14 6.99 11.39 14.99
CA ALA A 14 7.13 12.83 15.18
C ALA A 14 6.74 13.26 16.60
N ARG A 15 5.61 12.75 17.13
CA ARG A 15 5.20 13.00 18.51
C ARG A 15 6.24 12.51 19.53
N ALA A 16 6.79 11.32 19.33
CA ALA A 16 7.82 10.78 20.22
C ALA A 16 9.14 11.56 20.17
N ALA A 17 9.47 12.12 19.00
CA ALA A 17 10.64 12.99 18.81
C ALA A 17 10.40 14.44 19.23
N GLY A 18 9.18 14.81 19.63
CA GLY A 18 8.84 16.19 20.03
C GLY A 18 8.78 17.18 18.88
N VAL A 19 8.60 16.72 17.63
CA VAL A 19 8.59 17.56 16.43
C VAL A 19 7.22 17.54 15.74
N ALA A 20 6.95 18.57 14.94
CA ALA A 20 5.79 18.58 14.06
C ALA A 20 5.98 17.54 12.94
N ARG A 21 4.91 16.82 12.58
CA ARG A 21 4.94 15.86 11.47
C ARG A 21 5.35 16.52 10.16
N SER A 22 4.87 17.72 9.87
CA SER A 22 5.22 18.49 8.67
C SER A 22 6.71 18.76 8.58
N TRP A 23 7.33 19.17 9.69
CA TRP A 23 8.77 19.40 9.77
C TRP A 23 9.57 18.14 9.47
N ALA A 24 9.12 16.98 9.95
CA ALA A 24 9.79 15.71 9.66
C ALA A 24 9.76 15.36 8.16
N TYR A 25 8.71 15.72 7.42
CA TYR A 25 8.69 15.58 5.96
C TYR A 25 9.58 16.61 5.26
N GLU A 26 9.61 17.85 5.75
CA GLU A 26 10.52 18.87 5.24
C GLU A 26 11.99 18.43 5.37
N CYS A 27 12.36 17.84 6.50
CA CYS A 27 13.69 17.23 6.68
C CYS A 27 13.92 16.10 5.68
N ARG A 28 12.92 15.26 5.40
CA ARG A 28 13.04 14.21 4.38
C ARG A 28 13.26 14.77 2.97
N ASP A 29 12.66 15.91 2.66
CA ASP A 29 12.78 16.51 1.33
C ASP A 29 14.09 17.30 1.16
N THR A 30 14.69 17.78 2.26
CA THR A 30 15.84 18.70 2.24
C THR A 30 17.16 18.07 2.69
N ASP A 31 17.11 16.98 3.46
CA ASP A 31 18.29 16.26 3.96
C ASP A 31 18.30 14.82 3.42
N PRO A 32 19.15 14.53 2.41
CA PRO A 32 19.27 13.20 1.84
C PRO A 32 19.65 12.11 2.85
N SER A 33 20.43 12.45 3.88
CA SER A 33 20.84 11.48 4.91
C SER A 33 19.66 11.10 5.80
N PHE A 34 18.86 12.09 6.21
CA PHE A 34 17.63 11.86 6.94
C PHE A 34 16.63 11.05 6.10
N ALA A 35 16.52 11.34 4.80
CA ALA A 35 15.68 10.58 3.89
C ALA A 35 16.08 9.10 3.82
N GLN A 36 17.38 8.83 3.75
CA GLN A 36 17.90 7.47 3.74
C GLN A 36 17.58 6.73 5.05
N GLU A 37 17.84 7.34 6.22
CA GLU A 37 17.52 6.72 7.50
C GLU A 37 16.00 6.52 7.69
N TRP A 38 15.20 7.41 7.11
CA TRP A 38 13.74 7.31 7.13
C TRP A 38 13.27 6.11 6.31
N ASP A 39 13.78 5.96 5.10
CA ASP A 39 13.41 4.87 4.20
C ASP A 39 13.90 3.52 4.77
N GLU A 40 15.10 3.46 5.35
CA GLU A 40 15.59 2.27 6.07
C GLU A 40 14.71 1.91 7.27
N ALA A 41 14.26 2.89 8.03
CA ALA A 41 13.30 2.65 9.11
C ALA A 41 11.97 2.08 8.58
N LEU A 42 11.48 2.54 7.43
CA LEU A 42 10.27 1.97 6.83
C LEU A 42 10.46 0.52 6.40
N GLU A 43 11.61 0.15 5.85
CA GLU A 43 11.92 -1.26 5.52
C GLU A 43 11.98 -2.13 6.78
N ILE A 44 12.63 -1.69 7.86
CA ILE A 44 12.66 -2.44 9.13
C ILE A 44 11.23 -2.65 9.68
N ALA A 45 10.39 -1.62 9.61
CA ALA A 45 9.01 -1.74 10.04
C ALA A 45 8.21 -2.71 9.15
N ALA A 46 8.48 -2.72 7.84
CA ALA A 46 7.87 -3.64 6.90
C ALA A 46 8.29 -5.10 7.18
N ASP A 47 9.56 -5.36 7.46
CA ASP A 47 10.06 -6.71 7.79
C ASP A 47 9.43 -7.26 9.07
N LYS A 48 9.37 -6.47 10.14
CA LYS A 48 8.65 -6.83 11.38
C LYS A 48 7.19 -7.16 11.10
N LEU A 49 6.58 -6.38 10.22
CA LEU A 49 5.18 -6.55 9.89
C LEU A 49 4.96 -7.79 9.03
N GLU A 50 5.85 -8.09 8.09
CA GLU A 50 5.87 -9.36 7.35
C GLU A 50 5.99 -10.54 8.31
N GLU A 51 6.90 -10.49 9.29
CA GLU A 51 7.04 -11.54 10.31
C GLU A 51 5.73 -11.75 11.09
N GLN A 52 5.09 -10.67 11.54
CA GLN A 52 3.79 -10.76 12.24
C GLN A 52 2.68 -11.30 11.34
N ALA A 53 2.70 -10.93 10.06
CA ALA A 53 1.71 -11.38 9.11
C ALA A 53 1.94 -12.85 8.73
N TRP A 54 3.19 -13.30 8.66
CA TRP A 54 3.57 -14.71 8.57
C TRP A 54 3.17 -15.50 9.81
N ALA A 55 3.38 -15.00 11.03
CA ALA A 55 2.94 -15.66 12.26
C ALA A 55 1.40 -15.82 12.30
N ARG A 56 0.67 -14.82 11.80
CA ARG A 56 -0.80 -14.89 11.63
C ARG A 56 -1.21 -15.86 10.52
N ALA A 57 -0.52 -15.87 9.38
CA ALA A 57 -0.78 -16.76 8.26
C ALA A 57 -0.44 -18.22 8.59
N ASN A 58 0.57 -18.44 9.42
CA ASN A 58 0.99 -19.75 9.90
C ASN A 58 0.19 -20.21 11.14
N PHE A 59 -0.82 -19.42 11.53
CA PHE A 59 -1.82 -19.75 12.55
C PHE A 59 -1.27 -20.03 13.95
N GLU A 60 -0.34 -19.22 14.45
CA GLU A 60 0.13 -19.36 15.84
C GLU A 60 -0.96 -19.03 16.87
N GLY A 61 -2.08 -18.41 16.46
CA GLY A 61 -3.25 -18.17 17.29
C GLY A 61 -4.28 -19.29 17.25
N VAL A 62 -4.68 -19.80 18.41
CA VAL A 62 -5.82 -20.73 18.56
C VAL A 62 -6.99 -20.03 19.25
N GLN A 63 -8.19 -20.22 18.73
CA GLN A 63 -9.44 -19.81 19.37
C GLN A 63 -10.22 -21.05 19.78
N TYR A 64 -10.24 -21.33 21.07
CA TYR A 64 -11.08 -22.38 21.66
C TYR A 64 -12.56 -22.05 21.47
N LYS A 65 -13.34 -23.08 21.15
CA LYS A 65 -14.80 -22.95 20.98
C LYS A 65 -15.51 -23.50 22.21
N PHE A 66 -16.61 -22.85 22.56
CA PHE A 66 -17.44 -23.22 23.70
C PHE A 66 -18.89 -23.37 23.25
N ASP A 67 -19.65 -24.20 23.95
CA ASP A 67 -21.09 -24.29 23.78
C ASP A 67 -21.81 -23.05 24.35
N LYS A 68 -23.14 -23.02 24.24
CA LYS A 68 -23.95 -21.90 24.76
C LYS A 68 -23.95 -21.79 26.29
N ALA A 69 -23.54 -22.84 27.00
CA ALA A 69 -23.42 -22.88 28.45
C ALA A 69 -21.99 -22.53 28.93
N GLY A 70 -21.05 -22.31 28.00
CA GLY A 70 -19.67 -21.99 28.30
C GLY A 70 -18.76 -23.20 28.52
N ASN A 71 -19.22 -24.42 28.22
CA ASN A 71 -18.37 -25.60 28.29
C ASN A 71 -17.50 -25.72 27.04
N PRO A 72 -16.23 -26.21 27.15
CA PRO A 72 -15.40 -26.44 25.98
C PRO A 72 -16.06 -27.41 25.01
N LEU A 73 -16.13 -27.02 23.74
CA LEU A 73 -16.50 -27.95 22.68
C LEU A 73 -15.35 -28.96 22.53
N LEU A 74 -15.62 -30.26 22.52
CA LEU A 74 -14.56 -31.28 22.41
C LEU A 74 -14.50 -31.86 20.99
N HIS A 75 -13.29 -32.16 20.53
CA HIS A 75 -13.10 -32.85 19.26
C HIS A 75 -13.60 -34.30 19.37
N PRO A 76 -14.49 -34.77 18.47
CA PRO A 76 -15.25 -36.01 18.66
C PRO A 76 -14.41 -37.28 18.64
N VAL A 77 -13.18 -37.21 18.11
CA VAL A 77 -12.27 -38.37 18.02
C VAL A 77 -11.22 -38.37 19.13
N THR A 78 -10.68 -37.20 19.48
CA THR A 78 -9.54 -37.08 20.42
C THR A 78 -9.98 -36.75 21.84
N GLY A 79 -11.19 -36.20 22.02
CA GLY A 79 -11.69 -35.75 23.31
C GLY A 79 -11.05 -34.46 23.84
N GLU A 80 -10.11 -33.88 23.10
CA GLU A 80 -9.45 -32.62 23.46
C GLU A 80 -10.33 -31.40 23.12
N PRO A 81 -10.14 -30.25 23.78
CA PRO A 81 -10.84 -29.02 23.41
C PRO A 81 -10.66 -28.66 21.95
N TYR A 82 -11.78 -28.45 21.25
CA TYR A 82 -11.82 -27.99 19.88
C TYR A 82 -11.45 -26.52 19.80
N PHE A 83 -10.55 -26.21 18.88
CA PHE A 83 -10.13 -24.85 18.58
C PHE A 83 -10.01 -24.67 17.07
N GLU A 84 -10.19 -23.43 16.62
CA GLU A 84 -9.86 -23.02 15.28
C GLU A 84 -8.58 -22.19 15.29
N ARG A 85 -7.81 -22.35 14.23
CA ARG A 85 -6.63 -21.54 13.95
C ARG A 85 -7.10 -20.19 13.41
N VAL A 86 -6.76 -19.10 14.09
CA VAL A 86 -7.23 -17.75 13.72
C VAL A 86 -6.14 -17.01 12.96
N GLY A 87 -6.28 -16.98 11.65
CA GLY A 87 -5.56 -16.10 10.74
C GLY A 87 -6.53 -15.19 9.98
N SER A 88 -6.08 -14.01 9.56
CA SER A 88 -6.86 -13.14 8.67
C SER A 88 -6.02 -12.73 7.46
N ASP A 89 -6.26 -13.42 6.35
CA ASP A 89 -5.59 -13.17 5.08
C ASP A 89 -5.89 -11.76 4.54
N ALA A 90 -7.07 -11.22 4.85
CA ALA A 90 -7.44 -9.86 4.49
C ALA A 90 -6.54 -8.82 5.19
N VAL A 91 -6.22 -9.04 6.47
CA VAL A 91 -5.31 -8.17 7.23
C VAL A 91 -3.89 -8.30 6.68
N LEU A 92 -3.42 -9.53 6.43
CA LEU A 92 -2.13 -9.78 5.79
C LEU A 92 -2.00 -9.02 4.46
N MET A 93 -2.96 -9.23 3.55
CA MET A 93 -2.93 -8.62 2.22
C MET A 93 -3.08 -7.10 2.25
N ALA A 94 -3.89 -6.55 3.14
CA ALA A 94 -4.02 -5.10 3.29
C ALA A 94 -2.70 -4.44 3.73
N LEU A 95 -1.98 -5.08 4.64
CA LEU A 95 -0.72 -4.55 5.15
C LEU A 95 0.42 -4.71 4.13
N LEU A 96 0.51 -5.84 3.45
CA LEU A 96 1.46 -6.04 2.35
C LEU A 96 1.27 -5.02 1.23
N LYS A 97 0.01 -4.73 0.87
CA LYS A 97 -0.33 -3.68 -0.11
C LYS A 97 0.06 -2.28 0.34
N ALA A 98 0.04 -1.99 1.65
CA ALA A 98 0.39 -0.67 2.19
C ALA A 98 1.89 -0.43 2.23
N HIS A 99 2.70 -1.45 2.54
CA HIS A 99 4.14 -1.30 2.77
C HIS A 99 5.01 -1.76 1.60
N ARG A 100 4.52 -2.68 0.75
CA ARG A 100 5.20 -3.12 -0.50
C ARG A 100 4.26 -3.02 -1.72
N PRO A 101 3.71 -1.82 -2.01
CA PRO A 101 2.68 -1.65 -3.03
C PRO A 101 3.15 -2.05 -4.44
N GLU A 102 4.43 -1.88 -4.76
CA GLU A 102 5.01 -2.29 -6.04
C GLU A 102 4.81 -3.77 -6.34
N LYS A 103 4.82 -4.62 -5.29
CA LYS A 103 4.70 -6.07 -5.38
C LYS A 103 3.28 -6.57 -5.18
N PHE A 104 2.50 -5.93 -4.30
CA PHE A 104 1.21 -6.47 -3.86
C PHE A 104 -0.01 -5.64 -4.27
N LYS A 105 0.16 -4.39 -4.73
CA LYS A 105 -0.98 -3.56 -5.14
C LYS A 105 -1.63 -4.12 -6.41
N ASP A 106 -2.95 -4.15 -6.42
CA ASP A 106 -3.69 -4.55 -7.61
C ASP A 106 -3.47 -3.52 -8.72
N ARG A 107 -3.00 -3.98 -9.88
CA ARG A 107 -2.89 -3.17 -11.09
C ARG A 107 -4.02 -3.56 -12.02
N GLN A 108 -4.82 -2.57 -12.43
CA GLN A 108 -5.86 -2.76 -13.41
C GLN A 108 -5.49 -2.01 -14.68
N GLU A 109 -5.37 -2.75 -15.77
CA GLU A 109 -5.25 -2.17 -17.11
C GLU A 109 -6.66 -1.96 -17.66
N VAL A 110 -6.96 -0.73 -18.07
CA VAL A 110 -8.29 -0.36 -18.58
C VAL A 110 -8.19 -0.17 -20.09
N THR A 111 -8.75 -1.12 -20.84
CA THR A 111 -8.83 -1.09 -22.31
C THR A 111 -10.29 -1.14 -22.77
N GLY A 112 -10.53 -0.75 -24.03
CA GLY A 112 -11.83 -0.93 -24.66
C GLY A 112 -12.10 -2.39 -25.00
N LYS A 113 -13.31 -2.67 -25.52
CA LYS A 113 -13.71 -4.01 -25.94
C LYS A 113 -12.64 -4.62 -26.88
N ASP A 114 -12.23 -5.85 -26.59
CA ASP A 114 -11.21 -6.59 -27.35
C ASP A 114 -9.85 -5.85 -27.46
N GLY A 115 -9.49 -5.03 -26.46
CA GLY A 115 -8.26 -4.25 -26.46
C GLY A 115 -8.31 -2.97 -27.30
N ALA A 116 -9.49 -2.57 -27.77
CA ALA A 116 -9.66 -1.34 -28.54
C ALA A 116 -9.32 -0.09 -27.73
N PRO A 117 -8.92 1.02 -28.39
CA PRO A 117 -8.79 2.32 -27.73
C PRO A 117 -10.08 2.74 -27.03
N LEU A 118 -9.97 3.31 -25.83
CA LEU A 118 -11.13 3.80 -25.04
C LEU A 118 -11.88 4.94 -25.74
N LEU A 119 -11.19 5.70 -26.59
CA LEU A 119 -11.77 6.74 -27.41
C LEU A 119 -11.77 6.28 -28.87
N PRO A 120 -12.89 6.44 -29.60
CA PRO A 120 -12.90 6.16 -31.02
C PRO A 120 -11.88 7.06 -31.74
N PRO A 121 -11.24 6.59 -32.82
CA PRO A 121 -10.34 7.42 -33.62
C PRO A 121 -11.08 8.69 -34.04
N THR A 122 -10.58 9.83 -33.58
CA THR A 122 -11.23 11.12 -33.83
C THR A 122 -10.87 11.56 -35.24
N ASP A 123 -11.89 11.75 -36.08
CA ASP A 123 -11.70 12.27 -37.43
C ASP A 123 -11.35 13.77 -37.36
N THR A 124 -10.05 14.07 -37.44
CA THR A 124 -9.55 15.45 -37.40
C THR A 124 -9.69 16.19 -38.72
N SER A 125 -10.15 15.52 -39.79
CA SER A 125 -10.29 16.15 -41.12
C SER A 125 -11.41 17.19 -41.17
N LYS A 126 -12.34 17.15 -40.21
CA LYS A 126 -13.46 18.08 -40.09
C LYS A 126 -13.15 19.32 -39.25
N LEU A 127 -11.95 19.39 -38.66
CA LEU A 127 -11.55 20.51 -37.81
C LEU A 127 -11.00 21.65 -38.67
N SER A 128 -11.40 22.87 -38.34
CA SER A 128 -10.84 24.09 -38.90
C SER A 128 -9.39 24.29 -38.44
N ARG A 129 -8.68 25.18 -39.13
CA ARG A 129 -7.29 25.53 -38.79
C ARG A 129 -7.16 26.10 -37.36
N GLU A 130 -8.13 26.87 -36.90
CA GLU A 130 -8.15 27.42 -35.53
C GLU A 130 -8.32 26.32 -34.47
N GLU A 131 -9.21 25.36 -34.72
CA GLU A 131 -9.43 24.22 -33.82
C GLU A 131 -8.20 23.31 -33.74
N LEU A 132 -7.53 23.08 -34.88
CA LEU A 132 -6.27 22.32 -34.93
C LEU A 132 -5.15 23.02 -34.16
N LEU A 133 -5.01 24.35 -34.30
CA LEU A 133 -4.03 25.12 -33.53
C LEU A 133 -4.32 25.08 -32.03
N SER A 134 -5.61 25.13 -31.65
CA SER A 134 -6.05 25.00 -30.27
C SER A 134 -5.69 23.63 -29.69
N LEU A 135 -5.96 22.55 -30.43
CA LEU A 135 -5.57 21.19 -30.04
C LEU A 135 -4.05 21.02 -29.90
N LEU A 136 -3.25 21.57 -30.81
CA LEU A 136 -1.79 21.55 -30.72
C LEU A 136 -1.28 22.29 -29.47
N SER A 137 -1.90 23.41 -29.14
CA SER A 137 -1.57 24.18 -27.93
C SER A 137 -1.89 23.41 -26.65
N ILE A 138 -3.03 22.71 -26.60
CA ILE A 138 -3.44 21.86 -25.48
C ILE A 138 -2.49 20.67 -25.36
N ARG A 139 -2.19 19.98 -26.46
CA ARG A 139 -1.26 18.85 -26.48
C ARG A 139 0.12 19.23 -25.96
N ARG A 140 0.66 20.38 -26.38
CA ARG A 140 1.95 20.89 -25.89
C ARG A 140 1.95 21.14 -24.39
N LYS A 141 0.83 21.62 -23.82
CA LYS A 141 0.67 21.82 -22.37
C LYS A 141 0.51 20.50 -21.59
N MET A 142 -0.03 19.46 -22.24
CA MET A 142 -0.27 18.15 -21.64
C MET A 142 0.92 17.19 -21.75
N GLN A 143 1.94 17.50 -22.56
CA GLN A 143 3.18 16.73 -22.52
C GLN A 143 3.84 16.96 -21.15
N PRO A 144 4.10 15.91 -20.36
CA PRO A 144 4.94 16.06 -19.18
C PRO A 144 6.28 16.60 -19.65
N GLY A 145 6.77 17.66 -18.99
CA GLY A 145 8.09 18.22 -19.31
C GLY A 145 9.11 17.09 -19.33
N GLU A 146 9.77 16.89 -20.46
CA GLU A 146 10.91 15.98 -20.55
C GLU A 146 11.86 16.38 -19.43
N GLY A 147 12.12 15.44 -18.53
CA GLY A 147 13.02 15.65 -17.41
C GLY A 147 14.34 16.20 -17.92
N ALA A 148 14.69 17.40 -17.44
CA ALA A 148 16.04 17.90 -17.51
C ALA A 148 16.93 16.93 -16.72
N THR A 149 17.52 15.98 -17.44
CA THR A 149 18.73 15.28 -17.02
C THR A 149 19.90 16.23 -17.24
N GLU A 150 20.32 16.90 -16.17
CA GLU A 150 21.71 17.30 -15.93
C GLU A 150 22.22 16.56 -14.70
#